data_AF-A0A8H6G003-F1
#
_entry.id   AF-A0A8H6G003-F1
#
_cell.length_a   1.000
_cell.length_b   1.000
_cell.length_c   1.000
_cell.angle_alpha   90.00
_cell.angle_beta   90.00
_cell.angle_gamma   90.00
#
_symmetry.space_group_name_H-M   'P 1'
#
loop_
_entity.id
_entity.type
_entity.pdbx_description
1 polymer ?
#
loop_
_entity_poly.entity_id
_entity_poly.type
_entity_poly.pdbx_seq_one_letter_code
_entity_poly.pdbx_strand_id
1 'polypeptide(L)'
;MKTPPIRSNSNPVAASKRTAFTVILAIALFLWMISPFSASPRQLDRVPFSQNSVEDHFSHFEGHGDCGIRSTQLYVPPVALDDDAPKHTLYCNNRATLLEAMSGGGRHGFEKPYFPAGCHYRWYSTAEICMILERFDAIVFIGDDSLKHIYAAFNMLLREDMAMGSLKQWELNESQRDACRCDNQLTKSECWSHMIMESRSVREKEDGVGHRNPFYCDRTPHVFLPVTDSPAPEELHASFTSLISGDPDAYKPIPVIHSLSLATSLSWSKAVDSMDEWVTLADASGRNIPILWVGPNAAGHLKPPGQILTQGNNALWHYTLETMREAKARQLDALGMYNLTLQANSWDGSNYGQKVGLVQAMMVINWLSRVEST
;
A
#
# COMPACT_ATOMS: atom_id res chain seq x y z
N MET A 1 0.33 -76.08 -57.98
CA MET A 1 -0.06 -74.65 -57.85
C MET A 1 -1.57 -74.55 -57.75
N LYS A 2 -2.09 -74.17 -56.58
CA LYS A 2 -3.44 -73.61 -56.37
C LYS A 2 -3.35 -72.75 -55.10
N THR A 3 -3.49 -71.44 -55.28
CA THR A 3 -3.46 -70.40 -54.25
C THR A 3 -4.79 -70.37 -53.45
N PRO A 4 -4.77 -70.03 -52.15
CA PRO A 4 -5.98 -69.84 -51.37
C PRO A 4 -6.48 -68.38 -51.43
N PRO A 5 -7.77 -68.09 -51.15
CA PRO A 5 -8.31 -66.74 -51.19
C PRO A 5 -8.12 -66.01 -49.86
N ILE A 6 -7.77 -64.73 -49.96
CA ILE A 6 -7.67 -63.77 -48.84
C ILE A 6 -9.08 -63.21 -48.58
N ARG A 7 -9.55 -63.34 -47.34
CA ARG A 7 -10.82 -62.75 -46.86
C ARG A 7 -10.52 -61.38 -46.26
N SER A 8 -10.96 -60.33 -46.93
CA SER A 8 -10.95 -58.94 -46.44
C SER A 8 -12.19 -58.69 -45.58
N ASN A 9 -12.01 -58.42 -44.29
CA ASN A 9 -13.05 -57.94 -43.38
C ASN A 9 -12.82 -56.44 -43.13
N SER A 10 -13.51 -55.57 -43.85
CA SER A 10 -13.57 -54.14 -43.55
C SER A 10 -14.90 -53.82 -42.87
N ASN A 11 -14.86 -53.66 -41.54
CA ASN A 11 -16.00 -53.19 -40.74
C ASN A 11 -16.21 -51.67 -40.96
N PRO A 12 -17.33 -51.21 -41.51
CA PRO A 12 -17.57 -49.79 -41.79
C PRO A 12 -17.95 -48.95 -40.55
N VAL A 13 -18.10 -49.57 -39.38
CA VAL A 13 -18.64 -48.91 -38.17
C VAL A 13 -17.60 -48.05 -37.44
N ALA A 14 -16.30 -48.30 -37.64
CA ALA A 14 -15.23 -47.56 -36.95
C ALA A 14 -14.94 -46.17 -37.54
N ALA A 15 -15.22 -45.96 -38.83
CA ALA A 15 -14.93 -44.70 -39.52
C ALA A 15 -15.90 -43.57 -39.16
N SER A 16 -17.18 -43.91 -38.90
CA SER A 16 -18.24 -42.95 -38.57
C SER A 16 -18.10 -42.35 -37.16
N LYS A 17 -17.58 -43.11 -36.20
CA LYS A 17 -17.38 -42.62 -34.82
C LYS A 17 -16.21 -41.62 -34.71
N ARG A 18 -15.16 -41.78 -35.51
CA ARG A 18 -14.00 -40.87 -35.53
C ARG A 18 -14.35 -39.50 -36.12
N THR A 19 -15.19 -39.46 -37.14
CA THR A 19 -15.65 -38.21 -37.78
C THR A 19 -16.62 -37.43 -36.89
N ALA A 20 -17.50 -38.11 -36.15
CA ALA A 20 -18.37 -37.44 -35.18
C ALA A 20 -17.57 -36.78 -34.05
N PHE A 21 -16.53 -37.47 -33.53
CA PHE A 21 -15.71 -36.95 -32.44
C PHE A 21 -14.89 -35.72 -32.84
N THR A 22 -14.31 -35.70 -34.05
CA THR A 22 -13.55 -34.54 -34.53
C THR A 22 -14.44 -33.33 -34.80
N VAL A 23 -15.66 -33.54 -35.29
CA VAL A 23 -16.64 -32.46 -35.49
C VAL A 23 -17.09 -31.89 -34.15
N ILE A 24 -17.37 -32.72 -33.15
CA ILE A 24 -17.75 -32.26 -31.80
C ILE A 24 -16.60 -31.48 -31.14
N LEU A 25 -15.36 -31.97 -31.25
CA LEU A 25 -14.19 -31.27 -30.70
C LEU A 25 -13.94 -29.93 -31.39
N ALA A 26 -14.11 -29.87 -32.71
CA ALA A 26 -13.97 -28.63 -33.48
C ALA A 26 -15.07 -27.63 -33.12
N ILE A 27 -16.32 -28.07 -32.94
CA ILE A 27 -17.43 -27.22 -32.49
C ILE A 27 -17.18 -26.73 -31.06
N ALA A 28 -16.68 -27.59 -30.15
CA ALA A 28 -16.37 -27.18 -28.78
C ALA A 28 -15.23 -26.16 -28.71
N LEU A 29 -14.18 -26.32 -29.52
CA LEU A 29 -13.08 -25.36 -29.63
C LEU A 29 -13.53 -24.04 -30.27
N PHE A 30 -14.37 -24.12 -31.30
CA PHE A 30 -14.96 -22.94 -31.93
C PHE A 30 -15.85 -22.20 -30.92
N LEU A 31 -16.75 -22.90 -30.22
CA LEU A 31 -17.58 -22.33 -29.16
C LEU A 31 -16.75 -21.76 -28.00
N TRP A 32 -15.60 -22.32 -27.67
CA TRP A 32 -14.69 -21.75 -26.67
C TRP A 32 -14.02 -20.46 -27.18
N MET A 33 -13.71 -20.36 -28.48
CA MET A 33 -13.13 -19.15 -29.08
C MET A 33 -14.14 -18.03 -29.36
N ILE A 34 -15.42 -18.36 -29.63
CA ILE A 34 -16.49 -17.35 -29.80
C ILE A 34 -17.29 -17.10 -28.52
N SER A 35 -17.11 -17.91 -27.47
CA SER A 35 -17.65 -17.60 -26.15
C SER A 35 -16.95 -16.33 -25.69
N PRO A 36 -17.66 -15.21 -25.52
CA PRO A 36 -17.09 -14.12 -24.81
C PRO A 36 -16.99 -14.65 -23.38
N PHE A 37 -15.80 -15.13 -23.00
CA PHE A 37 -15.35 -14.92 -21.63
C PHE A 37 -15.23 -13.41 -21.48
N SER A 38 -16.39 -12.75 -21.39
CA SER A 38 -16.58 -11.54 -20.64
C SER A 38 -16.21 -11.94 -19.23
N ALA A 39 -14.92 -11.95 -18.95
CA ALA A 39 -14.45 -11.52 -17.66
C ALA A 39 -15.07 -10.14 -17.49
N SER A 40 -16.27 -10.10 -16.90
CA SER A 40 -16.77 -8.92 -16.22
C SER A 40 -15.58 -8.39 -15.45
N PRO A 41 -15.24 -7.08 -15.54
CA PRO A 41 -14.13 -6.55 -14.77
C PRO A 41 -14.45 -6.87 -13.31
N ARG A 42 -13.83 -7.93 -12.77
CA ARG A 42 -14.02 -8.29 -11.39
C ARG A 42 -13.34 -7.17 -10.64
N GLN A 43 -14.14 -6.41 -9.91
CA GLN A 43 -13.68 -5.41 -8.97
C GLN A 43 -12.57 -6.07 -8.12
N LEU A 44 -11.32 -5.66 -8.36
CA LEU A 44 -10.14 -6.33 -7.81
C LEU A 44 -9.92 -5.97 -6.34
N ASP A 45 -10.50 -4.85 -5.86
CA ASP A 45 -10.72 -4.67 -4.43
C ASP A 45 -11.93 -5.51 -4.01
N ARG A 46 -11.71 -6.47 -3.10
CA ARG A 46 -12.78 -7.33 -2.53
C ARG A 46 -13.70 -6.56 -1.56
N VAL A 47 -13.71 -5.22 -1.63
CA VAL A 47 -14.43 -4.32 -0.74
C VAL A 47 -15.68 -3.83 -1.47
N PRO A 48 -16.89 -4.05 -0.93
CA PRO A 48 -18.12 -3.54 -1.51
C PRO A 48 -17.99 -2.05 -1.89
N PHE A 49 -18.51 -1.67 -3.05
CA PHE A 49 -18.53 -0.27 -3.44
C PHE A 49 -19.57 0.47 -2.58
N SER A 50 -19.11 1.28 -1.64
CA SER A 50 -19.95 2.29 -0.99
C SER A 50 -19.89 3.56 -1.84
N GLN A 51 -21.03 4.20 -2.10
CA GLN A 51 -21.01 5.54 -2.70
C GLN A 51 -20.36 6.48 -1.70
N ASN A 52 -19.21 7.05 -2.06
CA ASN A 52 -18.63 8.15 -1.30
C ASN A 52 -19.57 9.35 -1.43
N SER A 53 -20.39 9.59 -0.40
CA SER A 53 -21.07 10.86 -0.21
C SER A 53 -20.01 11.95 -0.03
N VAL A 54 -20.35 13.20 -0.34
CA VAL A 54 -19.47 14.37 -0.11
C VAL A 54 -19.35 14.69 1.40
N GLU A 55 -19.69 13.74 2.27
CA GLU A 55 -19.64 13.90 3.72
C GLU A 55 -18.21 13.81 4.22
N ASP A 56 -17.94 14.50 5.33
CA ASP A 56 -16.60 14.52 5.88
C ASP A 56 -16.26 13.17 6.53
N HIS A 57 -15.40 12.38 5.89
CA HIS A 57 -14.93 11.07 6.37
C HIS A 57 -14.29 11.11 7.76
N PHE A 58 -13.91 12.29 8.25
CA PHE A 58 -13.28 12.48 9.56
C PHE A 58 -14.21 13.04 10.62
N SER A 59 -15.49 13.27 10.30
CA SER A 59 -16.42 13.92 11.22
C SER A 59 -16.56 13.20 12.58
N HIS A 60 -16.35 11.89 12.60
CA HIS A 60 -16.39 11.05 13.80
C HIS A 60 -15.02 10.80 14.45
N PHE A 61 -13.92 11.28 13.86
CA PHE A 61 -12.58 11.07 14.41
C PHE A 61 -12.35 11.97 15.63
N GLU A 62 -11.66 11.43 16.65
CA GLU A 62 -11.19 12.25 17.76
C GLU A 62 -10.22 13.32 17.26
N GLY A 63 -10.36 14.54 17.80
CA GLY A 63 -9.55 15.68 17.40
C GLY A 63 -9.91 16.28 16.04
N HIS A 64 -10.98 15.83 15.37
CA HIS A 64 -11.40 16.39 14.08
C HIS A 64 -11.57 17.93 14.11
N GLY A 65 -12.30 18.43 15.10
CA GLY A 65 -12.51 19.88 15.29
C GLY A 65 -11.23 20.62 15.67
N ASP A 66 -10.39 20.02 16.52
CA ASP A 66 -9.17 20.64 17.06
C ASP A 66 -8.06 20.73 16.01
N CYS A 67 -7.90 19.68 15.20
CA CYS A 67 -6.81 19.58 14.22
C CYS A 67 -7.14 20.26 12.88
N GLY A 68 -8.41 20.63 12.64
CA GLY A 68 -8.82 21.42 11.48
C GLY A 68 -8.61 20.73 10.13
N ILE A 69 -8.56 19.39 10.11
CA ILE A 69 -8.42 18.59 8.89
C ILE A 69 -9.79 18.09 8.45
N ARG A 70 -10.17 18.45 7.22
CA ARG A 70 -11.38 17.93 6.56
C ARG A 70 -10.99 16.97 5.46
N SER A 71 -11.74 15.90 5.27
CA SER A 71 -11.47 14.90 4.22
C SER A 71 -11.46 15.49 2.80
N THR A 72 -12.31 16.49 2.54
CA THR A 72 -12.36 17.23 1.26
C THR A 72 -11.09 18.02 0.94
N GLN A 73 -10.22 18.27 1.94
CA GLN A 73 -8.90 18.88 1.73
C GLN A 73 -7.86 17.85 1.27
N LEU A 74 -8.11 16.56 1.53
CA LEU A 74 -7.16 15.48 1.24
C LEU A 74 -7.53 14.73 -0.04
N TYR A 75 -8.83 14.54 -0.26
CA TYR A 75 -9.36 13.70 -1.32
C TYR A 75 -10.63 14.30 -1.93
N VAL A 76 -10.72 14.20 -3.25
CA VAL A 76 -11.93 14.53 -4.02
C VAL A 76 -12.32 13.27 -4.79
N PRO A 77 -13.50 12.67 -4.51
CA PRO A 77 -13.95 11.49 -5.24
C PRO A 77 -14.19 11.85 -6.71
N PRO A 78 -13.96 10.91 -7.65
CA PRO A 78 -14.29 11.13 -9.05
C PRO A 78 -15.80 11.32 -9.21
N VAL A 79 -16.20 12.37 -9.90
CA VAL A 79 -17.60 12.61 -10.27
C VAL A 79 -17.79 12.09 -11.70
N ALA A 80 -18.79 11.23 -11.91
CA ALA A 80 -19.16 10.81 -13.26
C ALA A 80 -19.68 12.05 -14.02
N LEU A 81 -19.01 12.41 -15.11
CA LEU A 81 -19.39 13.58 -15.93
C LEU A 81 -20.59 13.31 -16.83
N ASP A 82 -20.91 12.03 -17.08
CA ASP A 82 -22.08 11.57 -17.83
C ASP A 82 -22.85 10.52 -17.00
N ASP A 83 -24.18 10.66 -16.95
CA ASP A 83 -25.08 9.73 -16.24
C ASP A 83 -25.02 8.28 -16.78
N ASP A 84 -24.47 8.09 -17.99
CA ASP A 84 -24.37 6.79 -18.67
C ASP A 84 -22.97 6.13 -18.58
N ALA A 85 -21.96 6.79 -18.03
CA ALA A 85 -20.63 6.19 -17.86
C ALA A 85 -20.64 5.22 -16.65
N PRO A 86 -20.27 3.93 -16.82
CA PRO A 86 -20.23 3.01 -15.68
C PRO A 86 -19.21 3.50 -14.65
N LYS A 87 -19.64 3.84 -13.43
CA LYS A 87 -18.78 4.42 -12.36
C LYS A 87 -17.52 3.59 -12.05
N HIS A 88 -17.52 2.29 -12.37
CA HIS A 88 -16.36 1.40 -12.26
C HIS A 88 -15.21 1.76 -13.22
N THR A 89 -15.42 2.57 -14.26
CA THR A 89 -14.35 3.02 -15.17
C THR A 89 -13.49 4.15 -14.60
N LEU A 90 -13.94 4.81 -13.52
CA LEU A 90 -13.24 5.97 -12.94
C LEU A 90 -12.13 5.56 -11.97
N TYR A 91 -12.26 4.39 -11.33
CA TYR A 91 -11.27 3.86 -10.41
C TYR A 91 -10.30 2.92 -11.13
N CYS A 92 -9.07 2.82 -10.63
CA CYS A 92 -8.06 1.99 -11.27
C CYS A 92 -8.44 0.50 -11.25
N ASN A 93 -8.37 -0.12 -12.43
CA ASN A 93 -8.86 -1.49 -12.64
C ASN A 93 -7.95 -2.55 -12.01
N ASN A 94 -6.64 -2.32 -12.00
CA ASN A 94 -5.66 -3.28 -11.48
C ASN A 94 -4.54 -2.60 -10.68
N ARG A 95 -3.78 -3.40 -9.94
CA ARG A 95 -2.69 -2.94 -9.06
C ARG A 95 -1.64 -2.11 -9.81
N ALA A 96 -1.23 -2.53 -11.01
CA ALA A 96 -0.23 -1.83 -11.79
C ALA A 96 -0.72 -0.42 -12.19
N THR A 97 -1.93 -0.32 -12.75
CA THR A 97 -2.54 0.97 -13.12
C THR A 97 -2.76 1.88 -11.91
N LEU A 98 -3.10 1.30 -10.75
CA LEU A 98 -3.27 2.04 -9.50
C LEU A 98 -1.95 2.66 -9.03
N LEU A 99 -0.86 1.90 -9.03
CA LEU A 99 0.46 2.38 -8.63
C LEU A 99 1.00 3.45 -9.59
N GLU A 100 0.78 3.28 -10.89
CA GLU A 100 1.14 4.27 -11.90
C GLU A 100 0.35 5.56 -11.71
N ALA A 101 -0.98 5.47 -11.52
CA ALA A 101 -1.84 6.62 -11.29
C ALA A 101 -1.47 7.40 -10.02
N MET A 102 -1.24 6.67 -8.91
CA MET A 102 -0.84 7.24 -7.63
C MET A 102 0.60 7.80 -7.64
N SER A 103 1.49 7.29 -8.48
CA SER A 103 2.85 7.84 -8.60
C SER A 103 2.91 9.04 -9.56
N GLY A 104 2.11 9.00 -10.63
CA GLY A 104 2.15 9.96 -11.73
C GLY A 104 1.21 11.16 -11.60
N GLY A 105 0.28 11.15 -10.64
CA GLY A 105 -0.62 12.28 -10.38
C GLY A 105 0.07 13.48 -9.75
N GLY A 106 -0.69 14.44 -9.23
CA GLY A 106 -0.14 15.65 -8.62
C GLY A 106 -1.18 16.49 -7.90
N ARG A 107 -0.73 17.59 -7.29
CA ARG A 107 -1.61 18.65 -6.80
C ARG A 107 -1.77 19.70 -7.90
N HIS A 108 -2.95 20.28 -8.01
CA HIS A 108 -3.23 21.40 -8.91
C HIS A 108 -3.28 22.71 -8.11
N GLY A 109 -2.14 23.10 -7.57
CA GLY A 109 -1.96 24.26 -6.71
C GLY A 109 -1.44 23.88 -5.31
N PHE A 110 -0.83 24.86 -4.64
CA PHE A 110 -0.27 24.68 -3.30
C PHE A 110 -1.36 24.27 -2.30
N GLU A 111 -1.05 23.25 -1.49
CA GLU A 111 -1.95 22.74 -0.44
C GLU A 111 -3.34 22.29 -0.92
N LYS A 112 -3.51 22.06 -2.24
CA LYS A 112 -4.75 21.50 -2.81
C LYS A 112 -4.77 19.98 -2.70
N PRO A 113 -5.95 19.34 -2.67
CA PRO A 113 -6.06 17.88 -2.70
C PRO A 113 -5.21 17.24 -3.81
N TYR A 114 -4.74 16.03 -3.56
CA TYR A 114 -3.96 15.27 -4.55
C TYR A 114 -4.88 14.56 -5.54
N PHE A 115 -4.57 14.66 -6.83
CA PHE A 115 -5.28 14.01 -7.92
C PHE A 115 -4.36 12.99 -8.62
N PRO A 116 -4.75 11.70 -8.66
CA PRO A 116 -3.98 10.67 -9.35
C PRO A 116 -4.05 10.85 -10.88
N ALA A 117 -3.08 10.31 -11.61
CA ALA A 117 -3.06 10.37 -13.07
C ALA A 117 -3.95 9.28 -13.70
N GLY A 118 -4.85 9.68 -14.61
CA GLY A 118 -5.64 8.76 -15.43
C GLY A 118 -6.84 8.10 -14.73
N CYS A 119 -6.63 7.40 -13.61
CA CYS A 119 -7.67 6.74 -12.84
C CYS A 119 -7.57 7.05 -11.34
N HIS A 120 -8.67 6.91 -10.61
CA HIS A 120 -8.73 7.23 -9.19
C HIS A 120 -8.42 6.05 -8.26
N TYR A 121 -7.83 6.38 -7.11
CA TYR A 121 -7.78 5.52 -5.92
C TYR A 121 -9.00 5.79 -5.02
N ARG A 122 -9.31 4.88 -4.10
CA ARG A 122 -10.45 4.99 -3.17
C ARG A 122 -10.01 5.59 -1.85
N TRP A 123 -10.82 6.47 -1.27
CA TRP A 123 -10.72 6.76 0.16
C TRP A 123 -11.54 5.73 0.92
N TYR A 124 -10.89 4.90 1.72
CA TYR A 124 -11.56 3.85 2.50
C TYR A 124 -11.96 4.37 3.88
N SER A 125 -13.17 4.03 4.32
CA SER A 125 -13.58 4.14 5.72
C SER A 125 -12.78 3.18 6.60
N THR A 126 -12.70 3.44 7.91
CA THR A 126 -12.00 2.55 8.86
C THR A 126 -12.51 1.11 8.81
N ALA A 127 -13.83 0.91 8.67
CA ALA A 127 -14.41 -0.42 8.51
C ALA A 127 -13.90 -1.12 7.23
N GLU A 128 -13.78 -0.39 6.11
CA GLU A 128 -13.21 -0.94 4.87
C GLU A 128 -11.71 -1.20 5.00
N ILE A 129 -10.96 -0.34 5.68
CA ILE A 129 -9.55 -0.58 6.00
C ILE A 129 -9.44 -1.88 6.79
N CYS A 130 -10.26 -2.08 7.82
CA CYS A 130 -10.26 -3.31 8.60
C CYS A 130 -10.54 -4.56 7.76
N MET A 131 -11.53 -4.51 6.85
CA MET A 131 -11.77 -5.62 5.89
C MET A 131 -10.55 -5.90 5.00
N ILE A 132 -9.80 -4.86 4.60
CA ILE A 132 -8.56 -5.04 3.84
C ILE A 132 -7.51 -5.72 4.72
N LEU A 133 -7.30 -5.26 5.96
CA LEU A 133 -6.23 -5.75 6.82
C LEU A 133 -6.44 -7.19 7.28
N GLU A 134 -7.69 -7.61 7.54
CA GLU A 134 -8.02 -8.98 8.01
C GLU A 134 -7.60 -10.10 7.05
N ARG A 135 -7.24 -9.75 5.82
CA ARG A 135 -6.73 -10.66 4.78
C ARG A 135 -5.27 -11.04 4.98
N PHE A 136 -4.55 -10.34 5.84
CA PHE A 136 -3.12 -10.55 6.10
C PHE A 136 -2.89 -11.18 7.47
N ASP A 137 -1.77 -11.89 7.61
CA ASP A 137 -1.32 -12.39 8.92
C ASP A 137 -0.56 -11.32 9.70
N ALA A 138 0.14 -10.44 8.99
CA ALA A 138 0.82 -9.29 9.56
C ALA A 138 1.07 -8.25 8.46
N ILE A 139 1.40 -7.01 8.84
CA ILE A 139 1.84 -5.96 7.93
C ILE A 139 3.14 -5.37 8.48
N VAL A 140 4.19 -5.36 7.67
CA VAL A 140 5.51 -4.90 8.13
C VAL A 140 5.90 -3.64 7.35
N PHE A 141 6.21 -2.57 8.06
CA PHE A 141 6.83 -1.38 7.49
C PHE A 141 8.33 -1.41 7.85
N ILE A 142 9.20 -1.25 6.87
CA ILE A 142 10.66 -1.28 7.05
C ILE A 142 11.24 -0.04 6.40
N GLY A 143 11.68 0.93 7.18
CA GLY A 143 12.24 2.13 6.56
C GLY A 143 12.76 3.21 7.48
N ASP A 144 13.09 4.33 6.85
CA ASP A 144 13.56 5.54 7.51
C ASP A 144 12.41 6.43 8.02
N ASP A 145 12.74 7.64 8.47
CA ASP A 145 11.78 8.61 9.03
C ASP A 145 10.65 8.99 8.07
N SER A 146 10.88 8.95 6.75
CA SER A 146 9.82 9.22 5.78
C SER A 146 8.71 8.18 5.87
N LEU A 147 9.10 6.89 5.99
CA LEU A 147 8.13 5.81 6.14
C LEU A 147 7.51 5.77 7.55
N LYS A 148 8.28 6.18 8.57
CA LYS A 148 7.77 6.32 9.95
C LYS A 148 6.55 7.24 10.00
N HIS A 149 6.56 8.36 9.27
CA HIS A 149 5.40 9.27 9.22
C HIS A 149 4.19 8.66 8.51
N ILE A 150 4.40 7.83 7.49
CA ILE A 150 3.32 7.10 6.81
C ILE A 150 2.70 6.09 7.78
N TYR A 151 3.52 5.35 8.51
CA TYR A 151 3.06 4.42 9.54
C TYR A 151 2.33 5.12 10.68
N ALA A 152 2.82 6.28 11.13
CA ALA A 152 2.16 7.11 12.11
C ALA A 152 0.73 7.52 11.66
N ALA A 153 0.58 7.97 10.41
CA ALA A 153 -0.73 8.31 9.85
C ALA A 153 -1.63 7.08 9.63
N PHE A 154 -1.06 5.93 9.31
CA PHE A 154 -1.77 4.65 9.27
C PHE A 154 -2.39 4.32 10.64
N ASN A 155 -1.65 4.52 11.73
CA ASN A 155 -2.19 4.36 13.09
C ASN A 155 -3.32 5.37 13.40
N MET A 156 -3.22 6.62 12.93
CA MET A 156 -4.30 7.61 13.12
C MET A 156 -5.61 7.17 12.45
N LEU A 157 -5.53 6.59 11.25
CA LEU A 157 -6.69 6.05 10.54
C LEU A 157 -7.31 4.86 11.29
N LEU A 158 -6.49 3.92 11.75
CA LEU A 158 -6.98 2.71 12.44
C LEU A 158 -7.55 2.96 13.84
N ARG A 159 -7.17 4.07 14.47
CA ARG A 159 -7.65 4.48 15.80
C ARG A 159 -8.72 5.57 15.75
N GLU A 160 -9.03 6.04 14.54
CA GLU A 160 -9.91 7.20 14.29
C GLU A 160 -9.57 8.40 15.19
N ASP A 161 -8.28 8.69 15.35
CA ASP A 161 -7.77 9.71 16.26
C ASP A 161 -6.76 10.60 15.54
N MET A 162 -7.22 11.80 15.15
CA MET A 162 -6.39 12.82 14.53
C MET A 162 -5.55 13.57 15.57
N ALA A 163 -5.98 13.65 16.82
CA ALA A 163 -5.28 14.41 17.83
C ALA A 163 -3.97 13.73 18.24
N MET A 164 -4.01 12.42 18.50
CA MET A 164 -2.89 11.69 19.10
C MET A 164 -2.82 10.24 18.64
N GLY A 165 -3.47 9.88 17.53
CA GLY A 165 -3.58 8.51 17.05
C GLY A 165 -2.25 7.85 16.70
N SER A 166 -1.17 8.61 16.45
CA SER A 166 0.15 7.99 16.22
C SER A 166 0.96 7.74 17.49
N LEU A 167 0.48 8.18 18.66
CA LEU A 167 1.29 8.22 19.89
C LEU A 167 0.79 7.22 20.94
N LYS A 168 1.74 6.75 21.75
CA LYS A 168 1.56 6.02 23.00
C LYS A 168 1.09 6.98 24.09
N GLN A 169 -0.18 7.38 24.01
CA GLN A 169 -0.75 8.42 24.87
C GLN A 169 -0.62 8.14 26.38
N TRP A 170 -0.48 6.87 26.76
CA TRP A 170 -0.28 6.43 28.15
C TRP A 170 1.12 6.76 28.70
N GLU A 171 2.09 7.12 27.86
CA GLU A 171 3.45 7.53 28.26
C GLU A 171 3.59 9.06 28.38
N LEU A 172 2.60 9.82 27.89
CA LEU A 172 2.62 11.28 27.87
C LEU A 172 2.04 11.84 29.17
N ASN A 173 2.69 12.87 29.72
CA ASN A 173 2.08 13.76 30.73
C ASN A 173 1.15 14.80 30.06
N GLU A 174 0.43 15.59 30.85
CA GLU A 174 -0.53 16.59 30.32
C GLU A 174 0.12 17.63 29.40
N SER A 175 1.26 18.19 29.81
CA SER A 175 2.00 19.18 29.01
C SER A 175 2.47 18.58 27.67
N GLN A 176 2.96 17.33 27.70
CA GLN A 176 3.35 16.63 26.48
C GLN A 176 2.15 16.29 25.60
N ARG A 177 1.02 15.88 26.19
CA ARG A 177 -0.23 15.66 25.45
C ARG A 177 -0.59 16.90 24.66
N ASP A 178 -0.65 18.06 25.32
CA ASP A 178 -0.96 19.33 24.66
C ASP A 178 0.08 19.74 23.60
N ALA A 179 1.37 19.55 23.90
CA ALA A 179 2.45 19.90 22.99
C ALA A 179 2.47 19.06 21.71
N CYS A 180 2.06 17.78 21.80
CA CYS A 180 2.15 16.79 20.73
C CYS A 180 0.85 16.56 19.96
N ARG A 181 -0.24 17.32 20.22
CA ARG A 181 -1.52 17.11 19.51
C ARG A 181 -1.43 17.47 18.02
N CYS A 182 -2.30 16.84 17.23
CA CYS A 182 -2.56 17.13 15.83
C CYS A 182 -1.27 17.01 14.98
N ASP A 183 -0.92 18.03 14.20
CA ASP A 183 0.26 18.00 13.33
C ASP A 183 1.57 17.80 14.12
N ASN A 184 1.61 18.27 15.38
CA ASN A 184 2.82 18.19 16.21
C ASN A 184 3.26 16.76 16.53
N GLN A 185 2.36 15.78 16.46
CA GLN A 185 2.74 14.38 16.64
C GLN A 185 3.76 13.90 15.58
N LEU A 186 3.83 14.59 14.43
CA LEU A 186 4.80 14.34 13.37
C LEU A 186 5.89 15.42 13.31
N THR A 187 5.56 16.69 13.55
CA THR A 187 6.50 17.80 13.32
C THR A 187 7.45 18.09 14.47
N LYS A 188 7.10 17.69 15.70
CA LYS A 188 7.94 17.93 16.89
C LYS A 188 8.73 16.67 17.25
N SER A 189 10.05 16.81 17.28
CA SER A 189 10.96 15.71 17.57
C SER A 189 10.79 15.15 18.98
N GLU A 190 10.34 15.98 19.94
CA GLU A 190 10.06 15.55 21.31
C GLU A 190 8.91 14.54 21.39
N CYS A 191 8.06 14.48 20.36
CA CYS A 191 6.93 13.56 20.30
C CYS A 191 7.32 12.20 19.70
N TRP A 192 8.45 12.11 18.99
CA TRP A 192 8.82 10.92 18.21
C TRP A 192 9.15 9.70 19.08
N SER A 193 9.70 9.91 20.27
CA SER A 193 9.98 8.82 21.22
C SER A 193 8.71 8.11 21.70
N HIS A 194 7.56 8.75 21.54
CA HIS A 194 6.26 8.23 21.94
C HIS A 194 5.45 7.70 20.75
N MET A 195 6.02 7.62 19.54
CA MET A 195 5.31 7.02 18.41
C MET A 195 5.02 5.53 18.65
N ILE A 196 3.86 5.09 18.19
CA ILE A 196 3.52 3.68 18.14
C ILE A 196 4.39 3.03 17.07
N MET A 197 5.14 2.01 17.46
CA MET A 197 6.02 1.24 16.57
C MET A 197 5.43 -0.14 16.24
N GLU A 198 4.53 -0.65 17.08
CA GLU A 198 3.88 -1.95 16.90
C GLU A 198 2.46 -1.94 17.45
N SER A 199 1.54 -2.64 16.78
CA SER A 199 0.14 -2.68 17.20
C SER A 199 -0.06 -3.40 18.54
N ARG A 200 0.79 -4.38 18.86
CA ARG A 200 0.75 -5.12 20.13
C ARG A 200 0.85 -4.20 21.34
N SER A 201 1.67 -3.15 21.26
CA SER A 201 1.89 -2.20 22.35
C SER A 201 0.62 -1.43 22.75
N VAL A 202 -0.31 -1.23 21.81
CA VAL A 202 -1.62 -0.62 22.08
C VAL A 202 -2.51 -1.63 22.80
N ARG A 203 -2.60 -2.86 22.28
CA ARG A 203 -3.44 -3.95 22.82
C ARG A 203 -3.12 -4.27 24.28
N GLU A 204 -1.84 -4.40 24.61
CA GLU A 204 -1.38 -4.67 25.99
C GLU A 204 -1.75 -3.55 26.99
N LYS A 205 -2.14 -2.37 26.49
CA LYS A 205 -2.48 -1.20 27.30
C LYS A 205 -3.97 -0.87 27.27
N GLU A 206 -4.78 -1.57 26.49
CA GLU A 206 -6.24 -1.45 26.47
C GLU A 206 -6.88 -1.96 27.78
N ASP A 207 -6.23 -2.87 28.50
CA ASP A 207 -6.72 -3.44 29.77
C ASP A 207 -6.64 -2.47 30.99
N GLY A 208 -6.27 -1.20 30.78
CA GLY A 208 -6.14 -0.19 31.83
C GLY A 208 -7.23 0.87 31.81
N VAL A 209 -7.77 1.23 32.99
CA VAL A 209 -8.76 2.31 33.16
C VAL A 209 -8.25 3.63 32.56
N GLY A 210 -8.88 4.09 31.48
CA GLY A 210 -8.65 5.39 30.85
C GLY A 210 -9.04 5.36 29.37
N HIS A 211 -9.53 6.49 28.84
CA HIS A 211 -9.80 6.68 27.41
C HIS A 211 -8.51 6.51 26.60
N ARG A 212 -8.25 5.29 26.15
CA ARG A 212 -7.09 4.92 25.33
C ARG A 212 -7.68 4.44 24.02
N ASN A 213 -7.73 5.31 23.00
CA ASN A 213 -8.35 4.99 21.71
C ASN A 213 -7.75 3.70 21.14
N PRO A 214 -8.50 2.57 21.20
CA PRO A 214 -8.02 1.28 20.75
C PRO A 214 -7.98 1.25 19.22
N PHE A 215 -7.42 0.20 18.65
CA PHE A 215 -7.62 -0.04 17.22
C PHE A 215 -9.04 -0.52 16.95
N TYR A 216 -9.67 0.00 15.90
CA TYR A 216 -10.98 -0.50 15.44
C TYR A 216 -10.87 -1.92 14.84
N CYS A 217 -9.68 -2.31 14.39
CA CYS A 217 -9.32 -3.69 14.05
C CYS A 217 -7.93 -4.02 14.57
N ASP A 218 -7.89 -4.94 15.53
CA ASP A 218 -6.68 -5.35 16.25
C ASP A 218 -6.18 -6.76 15.87
N ARG A 219 -6.92 -7.44 14.97
CA ARG A 219 -6.68 -8.83 14.57
C ARG A 219 -5.43 -9.01 13.72
N THR A 220 -5.09 -8.01 12.91
CA THR A 220 -3.92 -8.06 12.03
C THR A 220 -2.78 -7.29 12.69
N PRO A 221 -1.74 -7.96 13.20
CA PRO A 221 -0.59 -7.29 13.77
C PRO A 221 0.12 -6.45 12.70
N HIS A 222 0.61 -5.28 13.09
CA HIS A 222 1.44 -4.45 12.24
C HIS A 222 2.58 -3.81 13.02
N VAL A 223 3.71 -3.63 12.35
CA VAL A 223 4.96 -3.15 12.96
C VAL A 223 5.72 -2.24 12.03
N PHE A 224 6.48 -1.32 12.60
CA PHE A 224 7.50 -0.53 11.91
C PHE A 224 8.89 -0.89 12.44
N LEU A 225 9.75 -1.33 11.53
CA LEU A 225 11.15 -1.64 11.76
C LEU A 225 12.00 -0.46 11.24
N PRO A 226 12.56 0.37 12.13
CA PRO A 226 13.31 1.56 11.73
C PRO A 226 14.68 1.17 11.17
N VAL A 227 14.91 1.41 9.89
CA VAL A 227 16.20 1.17 9.23
C VAL A 227 16.78 2.47 8.71
N THR A 228 18.08 2.66 8.89
CA THR A 228 18.80 3.86 8.46
C THR A 228 19.98 3.56 7.55
N ASP A 229 20.33 2.29 7.37
CA ASP A 229 21.40 1.83 6.48
C ASP A 229 21.10 0.39 6.01
N SER A 230 21.87 -0.09 5.04
CA SER A 230 21.94 -1.49 4.62
C SER A 230 23.41 -1.97 4.66
N PRO A 231 23.71 -3.11 5.32
CA PRO A 231 22.76 -4.00 5.99
C PRO A 231 22.16 -3.38 7.26
N ALA A 232 20.92 -3.76 7.56
CA ALA A 232 20.22 -3.40 8.78
C ALA A 232 20.81 -4.16 9.99
N PRO A 233 20.62 -3.64 11.23
CA PRO A 233 21.02 -4.34 12.45
C PRO A 233 20.40 -5.74 12.56
N GLU A 234 21.17 -6.71 13.07
CA GLU A 234 20.74 -8.10 13.23
C GLU A 234 19.45 -8.26 14.07
N GLU A 235 19.24 -7.36 15.04
CA GLU A 235 18.02 -7.34 15.85
C GLU A 235 16.75 -7.11 15.02
N LEU A 236 16.84 -6.31 13.95
CA LEU A 236 15.72 -6.07 13.04
C LEU A 236 15.49 -7.25 12.10
N HIS A 237 16.56 -7.94 11.67
CA HIS A 237 16.42 -9.21 10.94
C HIS A 237 15.76 -10.27 11.79
N ALA A 238 16.18 -10.40 13.06
CA ALA A 238 15.57 -11.34 14.00
C ALA A 238 14.10 -11.01 14.25
N SER A 239 13.78 -9.72 14.42
CA SER A 239 12.40 -9.25 14.58
C SER A 239 11.55 -9.59 13.35
N PHE A 240 12.02 -9.27 12.14
CA PHE A 240 11.34 -9.60 10.89
C PHE A 240 11.16 -11.11 10.71
N THR A 241 12.24 -11.88 10.91
CA THR A 241 12.22 -13.34 10.83
C THR A 241 11.19 -13.92 11.80
N SER A 242 11.10 -13.42 13.03
CA SER A 242 10.10 -13.89 14.01
C SER A 242 8.65 -13.67 13.56
N LEU A 243 8.38 -12.61 12.79
CA LEU A 243 7.04 -12.29 12.28
C LEU A 243 6.66 -13.18 11.10
N ILE A 244 7.62 -13.53 10.25
CA ILE A 244 7.39 -14.34 9.05
C ILE A 244 7.59 -15.84 9.29
N SER A 245 8.18 -16.25 10.41
CA SER A 245 8.39 -17.67 10.79
C SER A 245 7.10 -18.39 11.24
N GLY A 246 5.93 -17.81 11.00
CA GLY A 246 4.65 -18.45 11.26
C GLY A 246 4.43 -19.71 10.41
N ASP A 247 3.25 -20.32 10.54
CA ASP A 247 2.88 -21.51 9.77
C ASP A 247 3.14 -21.29 8.27
N PRO A 248 4.08 -22.03 7.62
CA PRO A 248 4.35 -21.89 6.19
C PRO A 248 3.16 -22.28 5.33
N ASP A 249 2.22 -23.07 5.88
CA ASP A 249 0.96 -23.41 5.23
C ASP A 249 -0.13 -22.32 5.42
N ALA A 250 0.19 -21.23 6.14
CA ALA A 250 -0.73 -20.10 6.27
C ALA A 250 -0.96 -19.41 4.92
N TYR A 251 -2.20 -19.50 4.44
CA TYR A 251 -2.62 -18.94 3.16
C TYR A 251 -2.63 -17.40 3.10
N LYS A 252 -2.53 -16.72 4.24
CA LYS A 252 -2.59 -15.26 4.29
C LYS A 252 -1.21 -14.63 4.01
N PRO A 253 -1.12 -13.61 3.14
CA PRO A 253 0.15 -12.93 2.88
C PRO A 253 0.61 -12.07 4.07
N ILE A 254 1.90 -11.76 4.07
CA ILE A 254 2.52 -10.74 4.93
C ILE A 254 3.08 -9.63 4.05
N PRO A 255 2.32 -8.58 3.73
CA PRO A 255 2.83 -7.45 2.95
C PRO A 255 3.94 -6.69 3.69
N VAL A 256 4.97 -6.32 2.95
CA VAL A 256 6.07 -5.47 3.41
C VAL A 256 6.02 -4.14 2.67
N ILE A 257 6.03 -3.03 3.40
CA ILE A 257 6.17 -1.68 2.87
C ILE A 257 7.58 -1.22 3.20
N HIS A 258 8.39 -0.90 2.19
CA HIS A 258 9.81 -0.64 2.35
C HIS A 258 10.23 0.70 1.73
N SER A 259 11.09 1.46 2.43
CA SER A 259 11.66 2.73 1.95
C SER A 259 12.98 3.02 2.66
N LEU A 260 14.03 3.37 1.92
CA LEU A 260 15.31 3.77 2.50
C LEU A 260 15.98 4.86 1.65
N SER A 261 15.80 6.13 2.02
CA SER A 261 16.14 7.26 1.15
C SER A 261 17.02 8.33 1.83
N LEU A 262 16.44 9.19 2.67
CA LEU A 262 17.14 10.33 3.25
C LEU A 262 18.19 9.89 4.27
N ALA A 263 17.94 8.80 5.00
CA ALA A 263 18.88 8.26 5.97
C ALA A 263 20.22 7.84 5.34
N THR A 264 20.21 7.42 4.08
CA THR A 264 21.40 7.02 3.30
C THR A 264 21.88 8.12 2.35
N SER A 265 21.43 9.37 2.56
CA SER A 265 21.74 10.51 1.69
C SER A 265 21.42 10.24 0.21
N LEU A 266 20.29 9.58 -0.06
CA LEU A 266 19.85 9.20 -1.41
C LEU A 266 20.85 8.31 -2.16
N SER A 267 21.53 7.41 -1.44
CA SER A 267 22.41 6.43 -2.07
C SER A 267 21.62 5.35 -2.79
N TRP A 268 21.77 5.26 -4.12
CA TRP A 268 21.13 4.22 -4.94
C TRP A 268 21.62 2.83 -4.58
N SER A 269 22.94 2.67 -4.37
CA SER A 269 23.50 1.36 -4.04
C SER A 269 22.94 0.86 -2.72
N LYS A 270 22.86 1.71 -1.69
CA LYS A 270 22.30 1.33 -0.39
C LYS A 270 20.81 1.01 -0.44
N ALA A 271 20.04 1.72 -1.27
CA ALA A 271 18.64 1.40 -1.49
C ALA A 271 18.48 0.03 -2.15
N VAL A 272 19.29 -0.25 -3.16
CA VAL A 272 19.33 -1.55 -3.85
C VAL A 272 19.76 -2.68 -2.93
N ASP A 273 20.85 -2.49 -2.17
CA ASP A 273 21.34 -3.46 -1.20
C ASP A 273 20.26 -3.78 -0.15
N SER A 274 19.48 -2.76 0.27
CA SER A 274 18.36 -2.97 1.20
C SER A 274 17.20 -3.73 0.58
N MET A 275 16.85 -3.46 -0.68
CA MET A 275 15.85 -4.28 -1.39
C MET A 275 16.29 -5.74 -1.46
N ASP A 276 17.54 -6.00 -1.85
CA ASP A 276 18.09 -7.35 -1.97
C ASP A 276 18.12 -8.08 -0.62
N GLU A 277 18.48 -7.38 0.45
CA GLU A 277 18.47 -7.86 1.82
C GLU A 277 17.09 -8.34 2.27
N TRP A 278 16.06 -7.50 2.14
CA TRP A 278 14.72 -7.85 2.61
C TRP A 278 14.00 -8.84 1.70
N VAL A 279 14.26 -8.82 0.38
CA VAL A 279 13.78 -9.85 -0.56
C VAL A 279 14.39 -11.21 -0.20
N THR A 280 15.69 -11.27 0.08
CA THR A 280 16.36 -12.52 0.45
C THR A 280 15.76 -13.14 1.72
N LEU A 281 15.50 -12.30 2.74
CA LEU A 281 14.85 -12.76 3.97
C LEU A 281 13.39 -13.19 3.73
N ALA A 282 12.67 -12.47 2.87
CA ALA A 282 11.29 -12.81 2.51
C ALA A 282 11.23 -14.16 1.77
N ASP A 283 12.06 -14.36 0.75
CA ASP A 283 12.11 -15.59 -0.04
C ASP A 283 12.50 -16.81 0.81
N ALA A 284 13.43 -16.62 1.76
CA ALA A 284 13.87 -17.67 2.67
C ALA A 284 12.74 -18.19 3.59
N SER A 285 11.68 -17.40 3.82
CA SER A 285 10.55 -17.82 4.65
C SER A 285 9.62 -18.83 3.96
N GLY A 286 9.66 -18.91 2.63
CA GLY A 286 8.71 -19.69 1.83
C GLY A 286 7.26 -19.17 1.83
N ARG A 287 7.00 -18.01 2.46
CA ARG A 287 5.68 -17.39 2.55
C ARG A 287 5.42 -16.42 1.39
N ASN A 288 4.15 -16.16 1.12
CA ASN A 288 3.74 -15.07 0.23
C ASN A 288 3.96 -13.71 0.91
N ILE A 289 5.07 -13.04 0.57
CA ILE A 289 5.49 -11.76 1.13
C ILE A 289 5.60 -10.72 0.01
N PRO A 290 4.47 -10.08 -0.38
CA PRO A 290 4.50 -9.03 -1.40
C PRO A 290 5.16 -7.77 -0.83
N ILE A 291 6.13 -7.21 -1.56
CA ILE A 291 6.90 -6.04 -1.12
C ILE A 291 6.55 -4.82 -1.99
N LEU A 292 6.24 -3.71 -1.33
CA LEU A 292 6.07 -2.38 -1.92
C LEU A 292 7.27 -1.50 -1.59
N TRP A 293 8.00 -1.05 -2.61
CA TRP A 293 8.95 0.04 -2.48
C TRP A 293 8.25 1.40 -2.52
N VAL A 294 8.48 2.23 -1.51
CA VAL A 294 7.96 3.60 -1.43
C VAL A 294 9.09 4.59 -1.68
N GLY A 295 8.94 5.42 -2.71
CA GLY A 295 9.89 6.48 -3.06
C GLY A 295 9.81 7.67 -2.09
N PRO A 296 10.84 8.53 -2.07
CA PRO A 296 10.92 9.64 -1.13
C PRO A 296 9.91 10.75 -1.45
N ASN A 297 9.73 11.64 -0.47
CA ASN A 297 9.03 12.90 -0.67
C ASN A 297 9.88 13.89 -1.47
N ALA A 298 9.24 14.86 -2.12
CA ALA A 298 9.89 16.02 -2.70
C ALA A 298 10.53 16.90 -1.62
N ALA A 299 11.52 17.70 -2.00
CA ALA A 299 12.08 18.73 -1.13
C ALA A 299 11.12 19.91 -1.06
N GLY A 300 10.79 20.31 0.18
CA GLY A 300 10.00 21.49 0.45
C GLY A 300 10.81 22.78 0.36
N HIS A 301 10.11 23.91 0.33
CA HIS A 301 10.71 25.24 0.20
C HIS A 301 11.60 25.66 1.39
N LEU A 302 11.41 25.06 2.57
CA LEU A 302 12.22 25.31 3.76
C LEU A 302 13.54 24.52 3.79
N LYS A 303 13.84 23.73 2.76
CA LYS A 303 15.05 22.89 2.76
C LYS A 303 16.31 23.77 2.82
N PRO A 304 17.24 23.53 3.77
CA PRO A 304 18.42 24.36 3.90
C PRO A 304 19.29 24.38 2.63
N PRO A 305 19.87 25.52 2.23
CA PRO A 305 20.67 25.62 1.00
C PRO A 305 21.79 24.57 0.88
N GLY A 306 22.47 24.25 1.98
CA GLY A 306 23.52 23.22 2.01
C GLY A 306 23.01 21.81 1.70
N GLN A 307 21.75 21.50 2.02
CA GLN A 307 21.12 20.21 1.74
C GLN A 307 20.45 20.16 0.36
N ILE A 308 20.10 21.30 -0.25
CA ILE A 308 19.50 21.33 -1.59
C ILE A 308 20.44 20.73 -2.64
N LEU A 309 21.76 20.90 -2.48
CA LEU A 309 22.75 20.38 -3.43
C LEU A 309 22.76 18.86 -3.53
N THR A 310 22.52 18.15 -2.42
CA THR A 310 22.59 16.68 -2.35
C THR A 310 21.21 16.03 -2.24
N GLN A 311 20.21 16.75 -1.74
CA GLN A 311 18.88 16.24 -1.44
C GLN A 311 17.76 17.18 -1.91
N GLY A 312 18.04 18.05 -2.90
CA GLY A 312 17.03 18.87 -3.56
C GLY A 312 16.18 18.08 -4.54
N ASN A 313 15.18 18.74 -5.13
CA ASN A 313 14.20 18.11 -6.01
C ASN A 313 14.81 17.41 -7.24
N ASN A 314 15.92 17.91 -7.79
CA ASN A 314 16.62 17.22 -8.88
C ASN A 314 17.18 15.86 -8.43
N ALA A 315 17.90 15.82 -7.30
CA ALA A 315 18.47 14.59 -6.75
C ALA A 315 17.37 13.59 -6.35
N LEU A 316 16.30 14.08 -5.68
CA LEU A 316 15.16 13.27 -5.27
C LEU A 316 14.40 12.68 -6.47
N TRP A 317 14.24 13.46 -7.55
CA TRP A 317 13.62 12.98 -8.78
C TRP A 317 14.42 11.85 -9.42
N HIS A 318 15.73 12.04 -9.61
CA HIS A 318 16.60 11.00 -10.15
C HIS A 318 16.63 9.75 -9.28
N TYR A 319 16.73 9.92 -7.96
CA TYR A 319 16.63 8.82 -7.00
C TYR A 319 15.30 8.06 -7.12
N THR A 320 14.18 8.77 -7.25
CA THR A 320 12.86 8.17 -7.39
C THR A 320 12.78 7.33 -8.66
N LEU A 321 13.21 7.87 -9.81
CA LEU A 321 13.19 7.15 -11.08
C LEU A 321 14.04 5.87 -11.03
N GLU A 322 15.27 5.96 -10.53
CA GLU A 322 16.19 4.82 -10.49
C GLU A 322 15.73 3.75 -9.50
N THR A 323 15.37 4.11 -8.27
CA THR A 323 14.95 3.12 -7.27
C THR A 323 13.63 2.45 -7.62
N MET A 324 12.67 3.16 -8.24
CA MET A 324 11.46 2.52 -8.75
C MET A 324 11.74 1.55 -9.90
N ARG A 325 12.75 1.83 -10.75
CA ARG A 325 13.19 0.92 -11.80
C ARG A 325 13.84 -0.33 -11.20
N GLU A 326 14.72 -0.16 -10.23
CA GLU A 326 15.41 -1.26 -9.53
C GLU A 326 14.46 -2.14 -8.70
N ALA A 327 13.46 -1.53 -8.05
CA ALA A 327 12.38 -2.25 -7.36
C ALA A 327 11.61 -3.16 -8.34
N LYS A 328 11.19 -2.63 -9.49
CA LYS A 328 10.49 -3.42 -10.52
C LYS A 328 11.35 -4.54 -11.09
N ALA A 329 12.66 -4.33 -11.27
CA ALA A 329 13.58 -5.36 -11.75
C ALA A 329 13.66 -6.57 -10.79
N ARG A 330 13.40 -6.34 -9.50
CA ARG A 330 13.33 -7.36 -8.44
C ARG A 330 11.90 -7.86 -8.18
N GLN A 331 10.94 -7.49 -9.02
CA GLN A 331 9.53 -7.85 -8.89
C GLN A 331 8.84 -7.25 -7.64
N LEU A 332 9.37 -6.16 -7.09
CA LEU A 332 8.67 -5.37 -6.10
C LEU A 332 7.66 -4.45 -6.80
N ASP A 333 6.53 -4.21 -6.14
CA ASP A 333 5.68 -3.09 -6.49
C ASP A 333 6.40 -1.77 -6.11
N ALA A 334 6.09 -0.68 -6.81
CA ALA A 334 6.73 0.61 -6.57
C ALA A 334 5.70 1.75 -6.55
N LEU A 335 5.78 2.60 -5.53
CA LEU A 335 4.90 3.76 -5.31
C LEU A 335 5.73 5.03 -5.07
N GLY A 336 5.61 6.01 -5.96
CA GLY A 336 6.31 7.29 -5.84
C GLY A 336 5.54 8.31 -5.00
N MET A 337 6.21 8.94 -4.02
CA MET A 337 5.62 10.00 -3.18
C MET A 337 6.03 11.43 -3.58
N TYR A 338 7.01 11.56 -4.49
CA TYR A 338 7.54 12.84 -4.93
C TYR A 338 6.44 13.78 -5.45
N ASN A 339 5.61 13.33 -6.41
CA ASN A 339 4.60 14.19 -7.01
C ASN A 339 3.46 14.59 -6.05
N LEU A 340 3.16 13.73 -5.06
CA LEU A 340 2.20 14.05 -4.00
C LEU A 340 2.65 15.24 -3.15
N THR A 341 3.96 15.41 -3.00
CA THR A 341 4.56 16.31 -2.02
C THR A 341 5.17 17.57 -2.62
N LEU A 342 5.40 17.62 -3.93
CA LEU A 342 6.03 18.75 -4.63
C LEU A 342 5.38 20.12 -4.38
N GLN A 343 4.06 20.15 -4.18
CA GLN A 343 3.29 21.38 -3.87
C GLN A 343 2.62 21.32 -2.49
N ALA A 344 3.12 20.46 -1.61
CA ALA A 344 2.68 20.38 -0.23
C ALA A 344 3.59 21.21 0.69
N ASN A 345 3.05 21.60 1.84
CA ASN A 345 3.77 22.33 2.87
C ASN A 345 4.60 21.35 3.71
N SER A 346 5.91 21.45 3.58
CA SER A 346 6.88 20.77 4.44
C SER A 346 7.28 21.70 5.59
N TRP A 347 7.39 21.18 6.80
CA TRP A 347 7.73 21.98 7.98
C TRP A 347 9.24 22.22 8.16
N ASP A 348 10.08 21.32 7.64
CA ASP A 348 11.55 21.37 7.74
C ASP A 348 12.26 21.29 6.37
N GLY A 349 11.49 21.23 5.28
CA GLY A 349 11.97 21.06 3.91
C GLY A 349 12.21 19.62 3.47
N SER A 350 12.06 18.62 4.34
CA SER A 350 12.25 17.19 4.01
C SER A 350 11.06 16.32 4.40
N ASN A 351 10.35 16.68 5.46
CA ASN A 351 9.24 15.94 6.05
C ASN A 351 7.93 16.74 5.99
N TYR A 352 6.79 16.04 6.06
CA TYR A 352 5.47 16.60 5.76
C TYR A 352 4.39 16.19 6.76
N GLY A 353 3.52 17.15 7.07
CA GLY A 353 2.54 17.10 8.15
C GLY A 353 1.47 16.02 8.00
N GLN A 354 0.57 16.00 8.97
CA GLN A 354 -0.52 15.04 9.12
C GLN A 354 -1.36 14.91 7.85
N LYS A 355 -1.66 16.02 7.17
CA LYS A 355 -2.43 16.01 5.91
C LYS A 355 -1.76 15.17 4.83
N VAL A 356 -0.44 15.29 4.68
CA VAL A 356 0.32 14.51 3.69
C VAL A 356 0.42 13.06 4.14
N GLY A 357 0.78 12.82 5.41
CA GLY A 357 0.87 11.48 5.97
C GLY A 357 -0.43 10.67 5.79
N LEU A 358 -1.60 11.29 6.01
CA LEU A 358 -2.90 10.63 5.82
C LEU A 358 -3.15 10.21 4.37
N VAL A 359 -2.80 11.05 3.39
CA VAL A 359 -2.91 10.69 1.96
C VAL A 359 -1.94 9.56 1.62
N GLN A 360 -0.70 9.62 2.12
CA GLN A 360 0.28 8.55 1.90
C GLN A 360 -0.15 7.22 2.49
N ALA A 361 -0.67 7.23 3.72
CA ALA A 361 -1.21 6.05 4.37
C ALA A 361 -2.38 5.48 3.55
N MET A 362 -3.27 6.35 3.04
CA MET A 362 -4.37 5.90 2.17
C MET A 362 -3.87 5.31 0.84
N MET A 363 -2.78 5.82 0.25
CA MET A 363 -2.17 5.23 -0.95
C MET A 363 -1.59 3.84 -0.67
N VAL A 364 -0.95 3.64 0.49
CA VAL A 364 -0.49 2.33 0.94
C VAL A 364 -1.66 1.37 1.16
N ILE A 365 -2.75 1.83 1.79
CA ILE A 365 -3.98 1.03 1.97
C ILE A 365 -4.59 0.64 0.62
N ASN A 366 -4.56 1.54 -0.36
CA ASN A 366 -5.01 1.23 -1.72
C ASN A 366 -4.17 0.11 -2.36
N TRP A 367 -2.84 0.14 -2.18
CA TRP A 367 -2.00 -0.99 -2.60
C TRP A 367 -2.37 -2.27 -1.86
N LEU A 368 -2.49 -2.25 -0.53
CA LEU A 368 -2.90 -3.40 0.28
C LEU A 368 -4.24 -3.99 -0.20
N SER A 369 -5.21 -3.16 -0.57
CA SER A 369 -6.52 -3.61 -1.08
C SER A 369 -6.41 -4.49 -2.33
N ARG A 370 -5.32 -4.33 -3.11
CA ARG A 370 -5.04 -5.03 -4.38
C ARG A 370 -3.93 -6.07 -4.27
N VAL A 371 -3.35 -6.30 -3.09
CA VAL A 371 -2.50 -7.46 -2.85
C VAL A 371 -3.36 -8.72 -2.97
N GLU A 372 -2.89 -9.72 -3.71
CA GLU A 372 -3.63 -10.97 -3.89
C GLU A 372 -3.57 -11.82 -2.61
N SER A 373 -4.72 -12.27 -2.13
CA SER A 373 -4.79 -13.34 -1.12
C SER A 373 -5.06 -14.64 -1.87
N THR A 374 -4.10 -15.57 -1.80
CA THR A 374 -4.15 -16.91 -2.40
C THR A 374 -5.34 -17.73 -1.93
#